data_AF-A0A9W8D1S5-F1
#
_entry.id   AF-A0A9W8D1S5-F1
#
_cell.length_a   1.000
_cell.length_b   1.000
_cell.length_c   1.000
_cell.angle_alpha   90.00
_cell.angle_beta   90.00
_cell.angle_gamma   90.00
#
_symmetry.space_group_name_H-M   'P 1'
#
loop_
_entity.id
_entity.type
_entity.pdbx_description
1 polymer ?
#
loop_
_entity_poly.entity_id
_entity_poly.type
_entity_poly.pdbx_seq_one_letter_code
_entity_poly.pdbx_strand_id
1 'polypeptide(L)'
;SGITLGSLGIQNRGPPSIPASHSVVIRTREFDSAACEGEGADLADMPGCSRKATNFSSQSKTVLLRHKDILQCPWNALAMLLFYKWHVLKEPPPNFEDPAWANQPLFHIDPALHDGELEQFCGDIYSEFVEGASRGVQRFKYMSESALETITDALSTSKLLRNAVSAAQNMYVTQRSLQNGHCADVQLANAGFRPDNRATTYNVPRQKHSIPQHIEEQIFPFVDDLPSFDDLVDQGGSPEQWDTIVRFCNLLKTLRTVLLQDMAILCDIPFYRRMLRGTAVFSSDIFQSIQFVQSTDAIRKHSWNSDFLPLVENTPSDSRLARVVP
;
A
#
# COMPACT_ATOMS: atom_id res chain seq x y z
N SER A 1 17.01 2.37 -5.34
CA SER A 1 16.39 2.56 -4.02
C SER A 1 14.98 1.97 -4.06
N GLY A 2 14.64 1.08 -3.13
CA GLY A 2 13.35 0.37 -3.11
C GLY A 2 12.50 0.77 -1.90
N ILE A 3 11.26 0.26 -1.85
CA ILE A 3 10.37 0.40 -0.69
C ILE A 3 10.93 -0.47 0.45
N THR A 4 11.13 0.11 1.63
CA THR A 4 11.62 -0.60 2.83
C THR A 4 10.52 -0.80 3.86
N LEU A 5 10.70 -1.70 4.82
CA LEU A 5 9.69 -1.94 5.87
C LEU A 5 9.41 -0.68 6.71
N GLY A 6 10.45 0.07 7.09
CA GLY A 6 10.29 1.31 7.86
C GLY A 6 9.62 2.46 7.10
N SER A 7 9.50 2.35 5.77
CA SER A 7 8.75 3.31 4.95
C SER A 7 7.23 3.12 5.04
N LEU A 8 6.79 1.96 5.52
CA LEU A 8 5.38 1.60 5.60
C LEU A 8 4.79 1.99 6.95
N GLY A 9 3.57 2.54 6.93
CA GLY A 9 2.82 2.79 8.15
C GLY A 9 1.35 3.01 7.89
N ILE A 10 0.55 2.91 8.94
CA ILE A 10 -0.86 3.28 8.90
C ILE A 10 -1.04 4.74 9.33
N GLN A 11 -1.97 5.44 8.68
CA GLN A 11 -2.42 6.76 9.12
C GLN A 11 -3.90 6.67 9.51
N ASN A 12 -4.16 6.90 10.81
CA ASN A 12 -5.51 6.86 11.40
C ASN A 12 -6.36 8.11 11.10
N ARG A 13 -5.79 9.06 10.35
CA ARG A 13 -6.51 10.22 9.82
C ARG A 13 -6.46 10.15 8.30
N GLY A 14 -7.49 9.59 7.70
CA GLY A 14 -7.77 9.78 6.28
C GLY A 14 -7.89 11.27 5.92
N PRO A 15 -8.05 11.61 4.63
CA PRO A 15 -8.37 12.97 4.24
C PRO A 15 -9.56 13.48 5.08
N PRO A 16 -9.58 14.76 5.50
CA PRO A 16 -10.64 15.29 6.35
C PRO A 16 -12.05 15.13 5.74
N SER A 17 -12.15 14.89 4.42
CA SER A 17 -13.38 14.58 3.70
C SER A 17 -13.83 13.11 3.77
N ILE A 18 -12.99 12.19 4.26
CA ILE A 18 -13.29 10.76 4.35
C ILE A 18 -13.37 10.33 5.82
N PRO A 19 -14.57 10.29 6.42
CA PRO A 19 -14.73 9.89 7.81
C PRO A 19 -14.30 8.44 8.02
N ALA A 20 -13.45 8.21 9.03
CA ALA A 20 -13.04 6.88 9.54
C ALA A 20 -12.34 5.92 8.55
N SER A 21 -11.71 6.42 7.47
CA SER A 21 -10.91 5.58 6.59
C SER A 21 -9.49 5.40 7.14
N HIS A 22 -9.08 4.15 7.38
CA HIS A 22 -7.67 3.80 7.49
C HIS A 22 -7.03 3.91 6.10
N SER A 23 -5.87 4.54 6.01
CA SER A 23 -5.06 4.62 4.79
C SER A 23 -3.65 4.08 5.04
N VAL A 24 -3.11 3.26 4.14
CA VAL A 24 -1.67 2.91 4.18
C VAL A 24 -0.90 4.09 3.64
N VAL A 25 0.16 4.48 4.36
CA VAL A 25 1.08 5.52 3.94
C VAL A 25 2.41 4.88 3.62
N ILE A 26 2.90 5.15 2.42
CA ILE A 26 4.26 4.83 2.00
C ILE A 26 5.06 6.13 2.03
N ARG A 27 6.09 6.17 2.87
CA ARG A 27 7.02 7.29 3.00
C ARG A 27 8.31 6.97 2.26
N THR A 28 8.52 7.50 1.07
CA THR A 28 9.85 7.36 0.45
C THR A 28 10.78 8.36 1.11
N ARG A 29 11.87 7.87 1.72
CA ARG A 29 13.00 8.74 2.04
C ARG A 29 13.73 8.99 0.73
N GLU A 30 13.87 10.25 0.33
CA GLU A 30 14.92 10.61 -0.60
C GLU A 30 16.24 10.26 0.09
N PHE A 31 16.99 9.33 -0.48
CA PHE A 31 18.34 9.06 0.00
C PHE A 31 19.12 10.33 -0.27
N ASP A 32 19.68 10.94 0.76
CA ASP A 32 20.65 12.02 0.58
C ASP A 32 21.82 11.44 -0.23
N SER A 33 21.82 11.69 -1.54
CA SER A 33 22.89 11.35 -2.47
C SER A 33 24.14 12.23 -2.25
N ALA A 34 24.33 12.72 -1.01
CA ALA A 34 25.36 13.67 -0.64
C ALA A 34 26.71 13.02 -0.28
N ALA A 35 26.89 11.71 -0.51
CA ALA A 35 28.16 11.03 -0.26
C ALA A 35 29.13 11.02 -1.46
N CYS A 36 28.83 11.78 -2.52
CA CYS A 36 29.73 11.97 -3.66
C CYS A 36 30.13 13.44 -3.83
N GLU A 37 30.55 14.12 -2.76
CA GLU A 37 31.38 15.31 -2.90
C GLU A 37 32.84 14.87 -2.97
N GLY A 38 33.30 14.65 -4.20
CA GLY A 38 34.71 14.57 -4.50
C GLY A 38 35.37 15.92 -4.18
N GLU A 39 36.48 15.86 -3.47
CA GLU A 39 37.42 16.95 -3.34
C GLU A 39 37.81 17.48 -4.72
N GLY A 40 37.62 18.78 -4.94
CA GLY A 40 38.34 19.50 -6.00
C GLY A 40 37.47 20.36 -6.91
N ALA A 41 37.31 21.63 -6.56
CA ALA A 41 37.61 22.76 -7.44
C ALA A 41 37.44 24.09 -6.70
N ASP A 42 38.57 24.72 -6.37
CA ASP A 42 38.65 26.16 -6.12
C ASP A 42 38.12 26.91 -7.35
N LEU A 43 36.97 27.57 -7.21
CA LEU A 43 36.55 28.59 -8.16
C LEU A 43 35.84 29.74 -7.44
N ALA A 44 36.42 30.91 -7.68
CA ALA A 44 36.30 32.15 -6.95
C ALA A 44 34.91 32.82 -6.99
N ASP A 45 34.58 33.45 -5.86
CA ASP A 45 33.96 34.77 -5.69
C ASP A 45 32.99 35.28 -6.78
N MET A 46 31.69 35.18 -6.49
CA MET A 46 30.66 36.06 -7.04
C MET A 46 29.73 36.53 -5.91
N PRO A 47 29.72 37.83 -5.57
CA PRO A 47 28.83 38.38 -4.55
C PRO A 47 27.47 38.73 -5.16
N GLY A 48 26.39 38.24 -4.55
CA GLY A 48 25.06 38.85 -4.73
C GLY A 48 23.96 37.99 -5.35
N CYS A 49 23.76 36.75 -4.90
CA CYS A 49 22.43 36.14 -4.94
C CYS A 49 22.29 35.06 -3.88
N SER A 50 22.13 35.46 -2.61
CA SER A 50 21.80 34.54 -1.52
C SER A 50 20.34 34.11 -1.65
N ARG A 51 20.06 33.20 -2.60
CA ARG A 51 18.85 32.38 -2.52
C ARG A 51 19.05 31.49 -1.30
N LYS A 52 18.36 31.82 -0.21
CA LYS A 52 18.14 30.88 0.89
C LYS A 52 17.50 29.64 0.29
N ALA A 53 18.32 28.65 -0.06
CA ALA A 53 17.85 27.31 -0.34
C ALA A 53 17.26 26.82 0.97
N THR A 54 15.94 26.96 1.12
CA THR A 54 15.21 26.32 2.19
C THR A 54 15.36 24.83 1.94
N ASN A 55 16.22 24.18 2.72
CA ASN A 55 16.37 22.73 2.80
C ASN A 55 15.06 22.13 3.34
N PHE A 56 14.01 22.18 2.53
CA PHE A 56 12.86 21.31 2.68
C PHE A 56 13.30 19.98 2.08
N SER A 57 13.78 19.07 2.93
CA SER A 57 13.83 17.66 2.54
C SER A 57 12.40 17.25 2.21
N SER A 58 12.13 17.09 0.91
CA SER A 58 10.80 16.78 0.40
C SER A 58 10.47 15.33 0.70
N GLN A 59 10.05 15.04 1.93
CA GLN A 59 9.49 13.72 2.23
C GLN A 59 8.22 13.52 1.40
N SER A 60 8.32 12.66 0.38
CA SER A 60 7.17 12.28 -0.43
C SER A 60 6.33 11.26 0.36
N LYS A 61 5.02 11.53 0.46
CA LYS A 61 4.06 10.67 1.14
C LYS A 61 2.99 10.25 0.15
N THR A 62 2.89 8.95 -0.08
CA THR A 62 1.83 8.36 -0.90
C THR A 62 0.81 7.69 0.01
N VAL A 63 -0.47 7.97 -0.24
CA VAL A 63 -1.60 7.42 0.52
C VAL A 63 -2.32 6.40 -0.35
N LEU A 64 -2.47 5.18 0.15
CA LEU A 64 -3.16 4.08 -0.51
C LEU A 64 -4.48 3.78 0.21
N LEU A 65 -5.57 3.90 -0.54
CA LEU A 65 -6.91 3.47 -0.11
C LEU A 65 -7.12 1.99 -0.44
N ARG A 66 -8.00 1.34 0.30
CA ARG A 66 -8.40 -0.04 0.04
C ARG A 66 -9.36 -0.01 -1.15
N HIS A 67 -8.99 -0.69 -2.23
CA HIS A 67 -9.79 -0.74 -3.44
C HIS A 67 -11.11 -1.50 -3.22
N LYS A 68 -12.21 -1.09 -3.88
CA LYS A 68 -13.52 -1.78 -3.77
C LYS A 68 -13.47 -3.23 -4.27
N ASP A 69 -12.76 -3.47 -5.37
CA ASP A 69 -12.44 -4.81 -5.89
C ASP A 69 -11.24 -5.39 -5.13
N ILE A 70 -11.35 -6.64 -4.71
CA ILE A 70 -10.36 -7.38 -3.92
C ILE A 70 -9.09 -7.63 -4.73
N LEU A 71 -9.21 -7.95 -6.02
CA LEU A 71 -8.05 -8.31 -6.85
C LEU A 71 -7.18 -7.11 -7.19
N GLN A 72 -7.77 -5.92 -7.16
CA GLN A 72 -7.09 -4.64 -7.39
C GLN A 72 -6.71 -3.97 -6.06
N CYS A 73 -6.89 -4.65 -4.92
CA CYS A 73 -6.70 -4.05 -3.62
C CYS A 73 -5.22 -4.04 -3.21
N PRO A 74 -4.56 -2.86 -3.11
CA PRO A 74 -3.16 -2.80 -2.76
C PRO A 74 -2.90 -3.24 -1.31
N TRP A 75 -3.90 -3.12 -0.43
CA TRP A 75 -3.81 -3.61 0.95
C TRP A 75 -3.76 -5.13 0.99
N ASN A 76 -4.63 -5.80 0.24
CA ASN A 76 -4.64 -7.26 0.17
C ASN A 76 -3.36 -7.78 -0.51
N ALA A 77 -2.91 -7.13 -1.58
CA ALA A 77 -1.66 -7.46 -2.25
C ALA A 77 -0.46 -7.34 -1.28
N LEU A 78 -0.37 -6.24 -0.53
CA LEU A 78 0.68 -6.04 0.47
C LEU A 78 0.58 -7.08 1.60
N ALA A 79 -0.62 -7.39 2.08
CA ALA A 79 -0.83 -8.38 3.12
C ALA A 79 -0.44 -9.79 2.65
N MET A 80 -0.79 -10.18 1.42
CA MET A 80 -0.36 -11.46 0.82
C MET A 80 1.16 -11.53 0.66
N LEU A 81 1.81 -10.45 0.23
CA LEU A 81 3.26 -10.39 0.08
C LEU A 81 3.96 -10.63 1.43
N LEU A 82 3.54 -9.91 2.47
CA LEU A 82 4.11 -10.03 3.81
C LEU A 82 3.76 -11.38 4.46
N PHE A 83 2.57 -11.91 4.17
CA PHE A 83 2.19 -13.26 4.57
C PHE A 83 3.13 -14.28 3.94
N TYR A 84 3.35 -14.21 2.64
CA TYR A 84 4.25 -15.11 1.93
C TYR A 84 5.66 -15.06 2.52
N LYS A 85 6.19 -13.85 2.75
CA LYS A 85 7.51 -13.63 3.37
C LYS A 85 7.69 -14.36 4.70
N TRP A 86 6.80 -14.14 5.67
CA TRP A 86 7.01 -14.66 7.04
C TRP A 86 6.32 -16.00 7.32
N HIS A 87 5.22 -16.32 6.65
CA HIS A 87 4.46 -17.55 6.88
C HIS A 87 4.79 -18.66 5.90
N VAL A 88 5.11 -18.33 4.64
CA VAL A 88 5.42 -19.34 3.62
C VAL A 88 6.93 -19.56 3.54
N LEU A 89 7.72 -18.51 3.29
CA LEU A 89 9.18 -18.60 3.21
C LEU A 89 9.84 -18.77 4.58
N LYS A 90 9.09 -18.56 5.67
CA LYS A 90 9.60 -18.61 7.05
C LYS A 90 10.79 -17.69 7.29
N GLU A 91 10.84 -16.56 6.59
CA GLU A 91 11.84 -15.54 6.89
C GLU A 91 11.70 -15.06 8.35
N PRO A 92 12.81 -14.69 9.02
CA PRO A 92 12.73 -14.14 10.36
C PRO A 92 11.92 -12.83 10.36
N PRO A 93 11.10 -12.59 11.39
CA PRO A 93 10.42 -11.31 11.54
C PRO A 93 11.45 -10.18 11.76
N PRO A 94 11.06 -8.91 11.56
CA PRO A 94 11.95 -7.79 11.81
C PRO A 94 12.41 -7.77 13.27
N ASN A 95 13.71 -7.65 13.51
CA ASN A 95 14.25 -7.44 14.85
C ASN A 95 14.17 -5.93 15.17
N PHE A 96 13.20 -5.54 16.01
CA PHE A 96 13.00 -4.12 16.35
C PHE A 96 14.09 -3.54 17.25
N GLU A 97 14.93 -4.37 17.88
CA GLU A 97 16.12 -3.93 18.61
C GLU A 97 17.22 -3.44 17.66
N ASP A 98 17.27 -3.96 16.42
CA ASP A 98 18.22 -3.55 15.40
C ASP A 98 17.67 -2.39 14.55
N PRO A 99 18.21 -1.16 14.63
CA PRO A 99 17.72 -0.02 13.84
C PRO A 99 17.77 -0.25 12.33
N ALA A 100 18.54 -1.23 11.83
CA ALA A 100 18.56 -1.61 10.43
C ALA A 100 17.26 -2.28 9.96
N TRP A 101 16.36 -2.71 10.85
CA TRP A 101 15.05 -3.29 10.51
C TRP A 101 14.27 -2.40 9.53
N ALA A 102 14.33 -1.09 9.73
CA ALA A 102 13.60 -0.10 8.94
C ALA A 102 14.11 -0.02 7.49
N ASN A 103 15.35 -0.42 7.26
CA ASN A 103 16.00 -0.41 5.95
C ASN A 103 15.84 -1.74 5.20
N GLN A 104 15.25 -2.77 5.82
CA GLN A 104 15.00 -4.04 5.16
C GLN A 104 14.07 -3.82 3.96
N PRO A 105 14.41 -4.36 2.77
CA PRO A 105 13.58 -4.19 1.59
C PRO A 105 12.26 -4.94 1.76
N LEU A 106 11.18 -4.35 1.26
CA LEU A 106 9.86 -4.98 1.26
C LEU A 106 9.85 -6.27 0.42
N PHE A 107 10.53 -6.23 -0.72
CA PHE A 107 10.74 -7.38 -1.60
C PHE A 107 12.12 -7.97 -1.30
N HIS A 108 12.14 -9.19 -0.77
CA HIS A 108 13.38 -9.95 -0.69
C HIS A 108 13.51 -10.77 -1.96
N ILE A 109 14.56 -10.52 -2.73
CA ILE A 109 14.91 -11.34 -3.88
C ILE A 109 15.90 -12.36 -3.33
N ASP A 110 15.40 -13.52 -2.87
CA ASP A 110 16.27 -14.63 -2.54
C ASP A 110 17.01 -15.06 -3.82
N PRO A 111 18.36 -15.03 -3.84
CA PRO A 111 19.14 -15.47 -5.00
C PRO A 111 18.90 -16.93 -5.40
N ALA A 112 18.37 -17.77 -4.48
CA ALA A 112 18.04 -19.16 -4.75
C ALA A 112 16.64 -19.34 -5.36
N LEU A 113 15.73 -18.39 -5.13
CA LEU A 113 14.39 -18.31 -5.74
C LEU A 113 14.37 -17.31 -6.90
N HIS A 114 15.54 -17.06 -7.51
CA HIS A 114 15.71 -16.24 -8.71
C HIS A 114 14.96 -16.90 -9.88
N ASP A 115 13.66 -16.63 -9.93
CA ASP A 115 12.91 -16.71 -11.16
C ASP A 115 13.33 -15.50 -11.99
N GLY A 116 14.34 -15.70 -12.83
CA GLY A 116 14.85 -14.65 -13.71
C GLY A 116 13.77 -14.05 -14.60
N GLU A 117 12.70 -14.80 -14.92
CA GLU A 117 11.57 -14.28 -15.68
C GLU A 117 10.69 -13.36 -14.82
N LEU A 118 10.39 -13.74 -13.57
CA LEU A 118 9.62 -12.89 -12.65
C LEU A 118 10.41 -11.66 -12.23
N GLU A 119 11.71 -11.79 -11.96
CA GLU A 119 12.58 -10.66 -11.66
C GLU A 119 12.70 -9.74 -12.86
N GLN A 120 12.89 -10.28 -14.07
CA GLN A 120 12.91 -9.46 -15.28
C GLN A 120 11.56 -8.81 -15.53
N PHE A 121 10.44 -9.50 -15.35
CA PHE A 121 9.10 -8.91 -15.49
C PHE A 121 8.84 -7.81 -14.45
N CYS A 122 9.16 -8.06 -13.18
CA CYS A 122 9.02 -7.06 -12.12
C CYS A 122 10.00 -5.90 -12.31
N GLY A 123 11.22 -6.19 -12.76
CA GLY A 123 12.26 -5.25 -13.09
C GLY A 123 11.89 -4.40 -14.31
N ASP A 124 11.26 -4.97 -15.32
CA ASP A 124 10.74 -4.27 -16.50
C ASP A 124 9.56 -3.38 -16.12
N ILE A 125 8.60 -3.89 -15.32
CA ILE A 125 7.49 -3.08 -14.80
C ILE A 125 8.01 -1.96 -13.89
N TYR A 126 8.96 -2.24 -13.00
CA TYR A 126 9.53 -1.25 -12.10
C TYR A 126 10.38 -0.23 -12.84
N SER A 127 11.18 -0.65 -13.82
CA SER A 127 11.98 0.23 -14.66
C SER A 127 11.08 1.11 -15.53
N GLU A 128 10.01 0.55 -16.11
CA GLU A 128 9.00 1.33 -16.82
C GLU A 128 8.34 2.35 -15.87
N PHE A 129 8.03 1.95 -14.64
CA PHE A 129 7.48 2.84 -13.62
C PHE A 129 8.46 3.97 -13.24
N VAL A 130 9.72 3.65 -12.95
CA VAL A 130 10.77 4.62 -12.54
C VAL A 130 11.13 5.56 -13.70
N GLU A 131 11.29 5.04 -14.91
CA GLU A 131 11.50 5.82 -16.13
C GLU A 131 10.32 6.76 -16.41
N GLY A 132 9.08 6.28 -16.21
CA GLY A 132 7.89 7.12 -16.28
C GLY A 132 7.87 8.21 -15.20
N ALA A 133 8.18 7.85 -13.96
CA ALA A 133 8.18 8.77 -12.81
C ALA A 133 9.27 9.86 -12.93
N SER A 134 10.49 9.48 -13.34
CA SER A 134 11.65 10.38 -13.50
C SER A 134 11.48 11.37 -14.64
N ARG A 135 10.76 11.01 -15.71
CA ARG A 135 10.45 11.91 -16.83
C ARG A 135 9.30 12.87 -16.53
N GLY A 136 8.66 12.76 -15.36
CA GLY A 136 7.47 13.54 -15.04
C GLY A 136 6.23 13.19 -15.85
N VAL A 137 6.37 12.24 -16.78
CA VAL A 137 5.30 11.66 -17.55
C VAL A 137 4.67 10.59 -16.66
N GLN A 138 3.90 11.02 -15.66
CA GLN A 138 2.91 10.14 -15.07
C GLN A 138 1.95 9.75 -16.19
N ARG A 139 2.19 8.59 -16.80
CA ARG A 139 1.30 8.08 -17.81
C ARG A 139 0.00 7.76 -17.08
N PHE A 140 -1.05 8.47 -17.48
CA PHE A 140 -2.44 8.07 -17.33
C PHE A 140 -2.70 6.57 -17.62
N LYS A 141 -1.76 5.89 -18.30
CA LYS A 141 -1.68 4.42 -18.51
C LYS A 141 -1.99 3.58 -17.27
N TYR A 142 -1.59 3.99 -16.06
CA TYR A 142 -1.81 3.21 -14.84
C TYR A 142 -2.90 3.77 -13.91
N MET A 143 -3.55 4.86 -14.31
CA MET A 143 -4.74 5.35 -13.63
C MET A 143 -5.95 4.59 -14.15
N SER A 144 -6.94 4.35 -13.29
CA SER A 144 -8.22 3.89 -13.79
C SER A 144 -8.79 4.95 -14.73
N GLU A 145 -9.58 4.54 -15.74
CA GLU A 145 -10.25 5.47 -16.64
C GLU A 145 -11.08 6.50 -15.87
N SER A 146 -11.75 6.06 -14.80
CA SER A 146 -12.49 6.95 -13.90
C SER A 146 -11.58 7.96 -13.17
N ALA A 147 -10.38 7.56 -12.74
CA ALA A 147 -9.43 8.48 -12.11
C ALA A 147 -8.86 9.49 -13.11
N LEU A 148 -8.62 9.05 -14.34
CA LEU A 148 -8.22 9.92 -15.45
C LEU A 148 -9.29 10.99 -15.70
N GLU A 149 -10.55 10.59 -15.89
CA GLU A 149 -11.68 11.50 -16.07
C GLU A 149 -11.79 12.50 -14.91
N THR A 150 -11.69 12.01 -13.68
CA THR A 150 -11.76 12.84 -12.47
C THR A 150 -10.62 13.86 -12.40
N ILE A 151 -9.39 13.46 -12.74
CA ILE A 151 -8.24 14.37 -12.78
C ILE A 151 -8.41 15.39 -13.89
N THR A 152 -8.84 14.97 -15.08
CA THR A 152 -9.07 15.87 -16.21
C THR A 152 -10.14 16.91 -15.86
N ASP A 153 -11.24 16.49 -15.23
CA ASP A 153 -12.27 17.38 -14.74
C ASP A 153 -11.73 18.35 -13.67
N ALA A 154 -11.03 17.85 -12.65
CA ALA A 154 -10.41 18.65 -11.59
C ALA A 154 -9.39 19.67 -12.15
N LEU A 155 -8.59 19.27 -13.14
CA LEU A 155 -7.67 20.17 -13.84
C LEU A 155 -8.42 21.18 -14.71
N SER A 156 -9.56 20.84 -15.29
CA SER A 156 -10.36 21.79 -16.07
C SER A 156 -11.05 22.84 -15.19
N THR A 157 -11.42 22.47 -13.96
CA THR A 157 -12.16 23.32 -13.03
C THR A 157 -11.26 24.12 -12.08
N SER A 158 -10.09 23.59 -11.69
CA SER A 158 -9.20 24.22 -10.70
C SER A 158 -7.94 24.83 -11.31
N LYS A 159 -7.92 26.17 -11.42
CA LYS A 159 -6.71 26.93 -11.81
C LYS A 159 -5.55 26.70 -10.84
N LEU A 160 -5.84 26.56 -9.54
CA LEU A 160 -4.83 26.29 -8.52
C LEU A 160 -4.18 24.93 -8.74
N LEU A 161 -4.98 23.89 -9.03
CA LEU A 161 -4.46 22.55 -9.32
C LEU A 161 -3.61 22.55 -10.59
N ARG A 162 -4.07 23.20 -11.67
CA ARG A 162 -3.28 23.35 -12.91
C ARG A 162 -1.93 24.01 -12.65
N ASN A 163 -1.93 25.11 -11.91
CA ASN A 163 -0.71 25.84 -11.59
C ASN A 163 0.22 25.00 -10.71
N ALA A 164 -0.32 24.25 -9.75
CA ALA A 164 0.46 23.35 -8.89
C ALA A 164 1.09 22.19 -9.69
N VAL A 165 0.32 21.54 -10.57
CA VAL A 165 0.83 20.47 -11.44
C VAL A 165 1.87 21.01 -12.42
N SER A 166 1.62 22.17 -13.03
CA SER A 166 2.55 22.81 -13.96
C SER A 166 3.84 23.26 -13.26
N ALA A 167 3.76 23.76 -12.03
CA ALA A 167 4.93 24.20 -11.27
C ALA A 167 5.75 23.04 -10.71
N ALA A 168 5.11 21.93 -10.35
CA ALA A 168 5.78 20.72 -9.89
C ALA A 168 6.42 19.92 -11.04
N GLN A 169 6.14 20.29 -12.30
CA GLN A 169 6.48 19.55 -13.54
C GLN A 169 6.00 18.09 -13.58
N ASN A 170 5.41 17.60 -12.48
CA ASN A 170 4.98 16.23 -12.25
C ASN A 170 3.62 16.27 -11.56
N MET A 171 2.75 15.29 -11.86
CA MET A 171 1.53 15.03 -11.09
C MET A 171 1.80 14.26 -9.79
N TYR A 172 2.92 14.54 -9.11
CA TYR A 172 2.96 14.26 -7.68
C TYR A 172 1.94 15.21 -7.06
N VAL A 173 0.74 14.69 -6.84
CA VAL A 173 -0.30 15.37 -6.09
C VAL A 173 0.32 15.65 -4.74
N THR A 174 0.82 16.88 -4.59
CA THR A 174 1.59 17.24 -3.41
C THR A 174 0.73 16.93 -2.19
N GLN A 175 1.37 16.58 -1.07
CA GLN A 175 0.69 16.39 0.22
C GLN A 175 -0.31 17.54 0.49
N ARG A 176 -0.01 18.75 0.02
CA ARG A 176 -0.87 19.94 0.06
C ARG A 176 -2.12 19.84 -0.81
N SER A 177 -2.02 19.36 -2.04
CA SER A 177 -3.16 19.11 -2.93
C SER A 177 -4.08 18.00 -2.40
N LEU A 178 -3.52 16.97 -1.74
CA LEU A 178 -4.25 15.91 -1.05
C LEU A 178 -4.92 16.40 0.25
N GLN A 179 -4.18 17.14 1.08
CA GLN A 179 -4.66 17.66 2.38
C GLN A 179 -5.76 18.71 2.23
N ASN A 180 -5.78 19.44 1.12
CA ASN A 180 -6.82 20.43 0.81
C ASN A 180 -8.07 19.81 0.16
N GLY A 181 -8.16 18.48 0.03
CA GLY A 181 -9.32 17.78 -0.53
C GLY A 181 -9.46 17.82 -2.05
N HIS A 182 -8.61 18.57 -2.76
CA HIS A 182 -8.71 18.77 -4.22
C HIS A 182 -8.42 17.52 -5.07
N CYS A 183 -7.92 16.44 -4.46
CA CYS A 183 -7.69 15.16 -5.14
C CYS A 183 -8.22 13.96 -4.35
N ALA A 184 -9.11 14.18 -3.37
CA ALA A 184 -9.77 13.08 -2.68
C ALA A 184 -10.58 12.22 -3.68
N ASP A 185 -11.26 12.86 -4.63
CA ASP A 185 -12.02 12.19 -5.69
C ASP A 185 -11.14 11.31 -6.58
N VAL A 186 -9.91 11.76 -6.86
CA VAL A 186 -8.92 10.99 -7.61
C VAL A 186 -8.49 9.74 -6.84
N GLN A 187 -8.27 9.86 -5.53
CA GLN A 187 -7.94 8.72 -4.69
C GLN A 187 -9.11 7.73 -4.60
N LEU A 188 -10.34 8.23 -4.50
CA LEU A 188 -11.55 7.42 -4.51
C LEU A 188 -11.71 6.69 -5.84
N ALA A 189 -11.53 7.39 -6.97
CA ALA A 189 -11.57 6.82 -8.32
C ALA A 189 -10.48 5.77 -8.55
N ASN A 190 -9.26 5.99 -8.06
CA ASN A 190 -8.19 5.00 -8.07
C ASN A 190 -8.47 3.81 -7.15
N ALA A 191 -9.29 3.99 -6.10
CA ALA A 191 -9.81 2.91 -5.28
C ALA A 191 -11.09 2.25 -5.86
N GLY A 192 -11.47 2.64 -7.07
CA GLY A 192 -12.60 2.10 -7.83
C GLY A 192 -13.95 2.73 -7.48
N PHE A 193 -14.01 3.70 -6.57
CA PHE A 193 -15.25 4.40 -6.23
C PHE A 193 -15.56 5.47 -7.27
N ARG A 194 -16.83 5.67 -7.62
CA ARG A 194 -17.21 6.78 -8.49
C ARG A 194 -17.32 8.03 -7.63
N PRO A 195 -16.52 9.08 -7.89
CA PRO A 195 -16.70 10.36 -7.19
C PRO A 195 -17.93 11.06 -7.77
N ASP A 196 -19.12 10.69 -7.28
CA ASP A 196 -20.33 11.44 -7.59
C ASP A 196 -20.37 12.73 -6.76
N ASN A 197 -20.87 13.81 -7.38
CA ASN A 197 -21.05 15.17 -6.83
C ASN A 197 -21.91 15.24 -5.54
N ARG A 198 -22.43 14.11 -5.04
CA ARG A 198 -23.23 13.99 -3.82
C ARG A 198 -22.68 12.87 -2.95
N ALA A 199 -21.82 13.24 -2.00
CA ALA A 199 -21.43 12.43 -0.84
C ALA A 199 -21.07 10.97 -1.17
N THR A 200 -20.11 10.75 -2.07
CA THR A 200 -19.52 9.42 -2.22
C THR A 200 -18.84 9.03 -0.91
N THR A 201 -19.52 8.21 -0.12
CA THR A 201 -18.94 7.67 1.11
C THR A 201 -18.00 6.54 0.73
N TYR A 202 -16.70 6.72 1.00
CA TYR A 202 -15.74 5.63 0.96
C TYR A 202 -16.21 4.53 1.91
N ASN A 203 -16.75 3.45 1.33
CA ASN A 203 -17.28 2.32 2.07
C ASN A 203 -16.81 1.06 1.37
N VAL A 204 -15.87 0.36 2.00
CA VAL A 204 -15.43 -0.96 1.56
C VAL A 204 -16.28 -1.99 2.31
N PRO A 205 -17.29 -2.64 1.69
CA PRO A 205 -18.28 -3.40 2.44
C PRO A 205 -17.68 -4.54 3.28
N ARG A 206 -16.63 -5.17 2.75
CA ARG A 206 -15.84 -6.21 3.45
C ARG A 206 -15.12 -5.76 4.71
N GLN A 207 -14.91 -4.47 4.89
CA GLN A 207 -14.35 -3.95 6.13
C GLN A 207 -15.30 -4.12 7.33
N LYS A 208 -16.62 -4.21 7.10
CA LYS A 208 -17.62 -4.42 8.16
C LYS A 208 -17.58 -5.83 8.76
N HIS A 209 -16.89 -6.77 8.11
CA HIS A 209 -16.86 -8.15 8.57
C HIS A 209 -15.86 -8.32 9.72
N SER A 210 -16.36 -8.76 10.87
CA SER A 210 -15.54 -9.13 12.02
C SER A 210 -14.92 -10.51 11.79
N ILE A 211 -13.60 -10.58 11.85
CA ILE A 211 -12.84 -11.83 11.88
C ILE A 211 -12.62 -12.21 13.36
N PRO A 212 -12.76 -13.50 13.74
CA PRO A 212 -12.44 -13.94 15.09
C PRO A 212 -10.97 -13.67 15.45
N GLN A 213 -10.74 -13.03 16.60
CA GLN A 213 -9.42 -12.60 17.06
C GLN A 213 -8.37 -13.71 17.05
N HIS A 214 -8.74 -14.92 17.50
CA HIS A 214 -7.82 -16.06 17.54
C HIS A 214 -7.34 -16.54 16.16
N ILE A 215 -8.04 -16.20 15.07
CA ILE A 215 -7.57 -16.46 13.69
C ILE A 215 -6.62 -15.34 13.26
N GLU A 216 -6.95 -14.09 13.62
CA GLU A 216 -6.07 -12.95 13.33
C GLU A 216 -4.71 -13.11 14.00
N GLU A 217 -4.66 -13.52 15.26
CA GLU A 217 -3.43 -13.73 16.04
C GLU A 217 -2.52 -14.83 15.45
N GLN A 218 -3.06 -15.73 14.61
CA GLN A 218 -2.23 -16.70 13.89
C GLN A 218 -1.43 -16.05 12.75
N ILE A 219 -1.81 -14.85 12.29
CA ILE A 219 -1.15 -14.12 11.23
C ILE A 219 -0.31 -12.98 11.83
N PHE A 220 1.01 -13.08 11.64
CA PHE A 220 2.03 -12.17 12.15
C PHE A 220 2.08 -12.15 13.70
N PRO A 221 2.15 -13.31 14.38
CA PRO A 221 2.01 -13.38 15.84
C PRO A 221 3.00 -12.46 16.60
N PHE A 222 4.20 -12.26 16.05
CA PHE A 222 5.24 -11.38 16.63
C PHE A 222 4.81 -9.91 16.81
N VAL A 223 3.73 -9.46 16.17
CA VAL A 223 3.22 -8.08 16.32
C VAL A 223 2.38 -7.89 17.58
N ASP A 224 1.98 -8.98 18.23
CA ASP A 224 1.24 -8.97 19.48
C ASP A 224 2.19 -9.00 20.70
N ASP A 225 3.38 -9.56 20.55
CA ASP A 225 4.41 -9.67 21.59
C ASP A 225 5.34 -8.44 21.67
N LEU A 226 4.87 -7.25 21.27
CA LEU A 226 5.69 -6.05 21.36
C LEU A 226 5.99 -5.72 22.83
N PRO A 227 7.26 -5.39 23.17
CA PRO A 227 7.59 -4.93 24.51
C PRO A 227 6.74 -3.72 24.90
N SER A 228 6.48 -3.57 26.19
CA SER A 228 5.78 -2.37 26.66
C SER A 228 6.62 -1.13 26.34
N PHE A 229 5.97 0.03 26.19
CA PHE A 229 6.65 1.30 25.91
C PHE A 229 7.80 1.56 26.90
N ASP A 230 7.59 1.19 28.17
CA ASP A 230 8.52 1.44 29.26
C ASP A 230 9.79 0.59 29.14
N ASP A 231 9.68 -0.66 28.67
CA ASP A 231 10.82 -1.59 28.54
C ASP A 231 11.85 -1.14 27.48
N LEU A 232 11.45 -0.29 26.53
CA LEU A 232 12.28 0.12 25.39
C LEU A 232 12.86 1.53 25.54
N VAL A 233 12.21 2.41 26.29
CA VAL A 233 12.79 3.71 26.67
C VAL A 233 14.07 3.49 27.49
N ASP A 234 14.07 2.47 28.35
CA ASP A 234 15.24 2.08 29.15
C ASP A 234 16.39 1.51 28.30
N GLN A 235 16.11 1.05 27.07
CA GLN A 235 17.12 0.52 26.13
C GLN A 235 17.76 1.60 25.24
N GLY A 236 17.42 2.88 25.42
CA GLY A 236 18.06 3.99 24.71
C GLY A 236 17.57 4.22 23.27
N GLY A 237 16.41 3.67 22.90
CA GLY A 237 15.79 3.91 21.59
C GLY A 237 15.28 5.36 21.44
N SER A 238 15.39 5.93 20.24
CA SER A 238 14.81 7.25 19.97
C SER A 238 13.26 7.19 19.93
N PRO A 239 12.54 8.21 20.43
CA PRO A 239 11.07 8.23 20.36
C PRO A 239 10.50 8.09 18.93
N GLU A 240 11.23 8.58 17.93
CA GLU A 240 10.84 8.48 16.52
C GLU A 240 10.92 7.04 15.97
N GLN A 241 11.94 6.29 16.38
CA GLN A 241 12.09 4.88 16.03
C GLN A 241 10.91 4.08 16.58
N TRP A 242 10.53 4.33 17.83
CA TRP A 242 9.40 3.65 18.44
C TRP A 242 8.06 4.00 17.79
N ASP A 243 7.78 5.27 17.51
CA ASP A 243 6.59 5.67 16.75
C ASP A 243 6.53 4.94 15.39
N THR A 244 7.68 4.74 14.75
CA THR A 244 7.78 3.98 13.49
C THR A 244 7.46 2.49 13.69
N ILE A 245 7.99 1.85 14.74
CA ILE A 245 7.70 0.45 15.09
C ILE A 245 6.20 0.25 15.36
N VAL A 246 5.61 1.10 16.19
CA VAL A 246 4.18 1.03 16.55
C VAL A 246 3.30 1.21 15.31
N ARG A 247 3.62 2.18 14.44
CA ARG A 247 2.88 2.37 13.18
C ARG A 247 2.98 1.16 12.26
N PHE A 248 4.17 0.57 12.16
CA PHE A 248 4.41 -0.60 11.34
C PHE A 248 3.63 -1.82 11.87
N CYS A 249 3.66 -2.05 13.18
CA CYS A 249 2.94 -3.17 13.77
C CYS A 249 1.42 -2.99 13.70
N ASN A 250 0.90 -1.78 13.93
CA ASN A 250 -0.52 -1.48 13.73
C ASN A 250 -0.94 -1.65 12.26
N LEU A 251 -0.06 -1.33 11.31
CA LEU A 251 -0.26 -1.66 9.90
C LEU A 251 -0.39 -3.18 9.72
N LEU A 252 0.55 -3.98 10.24
CA LEU A 252 0.48 -5.45 10.14
C LEU A 252 -0.79 -6.04 10.76
N LYS A 253 -1.22 -5.54 11.93
CA LYS A 253 -2.49 -5.90 12.57
C LYS A 253 -3.70 -5.56 11.70
N THR A 254 -3.63 -4.48 10.94
CA THR A 254 -4.71 -4.15 9.99
C THR A 254 -4.64 -5.03 8.74
N LEU A 255 -3.43 -5.32 8.25
CA LEU A 255 -3.23 -6.15 7.06
C LEU A 255 -3.66 -7.60 7.28
N ARG A 256 -3.47 -8.19 8.47
CA ARG A 256 -3.99 -9.54 8.78
C ARG A 256 -5.52 -9.60 8.68
N THR A 257 -6.22 -8.60 9.21
CA THR A 257 -7.68 -8.49 9.11
C THR A 257 -8.10 -8.35 7.65
N VAL A 258 -7.44 -7.46 6.90
CA VAL A 258 -7.73 -7.27 5.46
C VAL A 258 -7.52 -8.56 4.68
N LEU A 259 -6.41 -9.26 4.91
CA LEU A 259 -6.11 -10.53 4.26
C LEU A 259 -7.19 -11.57 4.54
N LEU A 260 -7.57 -11.75 5.81
CA LEU A 260 -8.59 -12.72 6.20
C LEU A 260 -9.96 -12.37 5.61
N GLN A 261 -10.38 -11.10 5.63
CA GLN A 261 -11.60 -10.63 5.00
C GLN A 261 -11.63 -10.89 3.49
N ASP A 262 -10.54 -10.55 2.80
CA ASP A 262 -10.44 -10.64 1.34
C ASP A 262 -10.33 -12.10 0.88
N MET A 263 -9.52 -12.90 1.56
CA MET A 263 -9.41 -14.34 1.30
C MET A 263 -10.73 -15.06 1.55
N ALA A 264 -11.46 -14.72 2.62
CA ALA A 264 -12.71 -15.39 2.91
C ALA A 264 -13.75 -15.20 1.79
N ILE A 265 -13.78 -14.01 1.17
CA ILE A 265 -14.65 -13.72 0.01
C ILE A 265 -14.14 -14.44 -1.25
N LEU A 266 -12.84 -14.38 -1.55
CA LEU A 266 -12.28 -15.07 -2.73
C LEU A 266 -12.48 -16.58 -2.64
N CYS A 267 -12.37 -17.15 -1.45
CA CYS A 267 -12.60 -18.57 -1.22
C CYS A 267 -14.05 -18.96 -1.41
N ASP A 268 -14.98 -18.04 -1.29
CA ASP A 268 -16.39 -18.34 -1.51
C ASP A 268 -16.70 -18.56 -2.99
N ILE A 269 -15.99 -17.84 -3.86
CA ILE A 269 -16.17 -17.88 -5.31
C ILE A 269 -15.48 -19.14 -5.87
N PRO A 270 -16.21 -20.09 -6.50
CA PRO A 270 -15.64 -21.37 -6.93
C PRO A 270 -14.44 -21.23 -7.88
N PHE A 271 -14.47 -20.22 -8.76
CA PHE A 271 -13.38 -19.92 -9.68
C PHE A 271 -12.09 -19.56 -8.92
N TYR A 272 -12.13 -18.56 -8.05
CA TYR A 272 -10.96 -18.13 -7.27
C TYR A 272 -10.53 -19.18 -6.26
N ARG A 273 -11.46 -19.90 -5.63
CA ARG A 273 -11.12 -21.04 -4.78
C ARG A 273 -10.24 -22.06 -5.52
N ARG A 274 -10.59 -22.41 -6.77
CA ARG A 274 -9.78 -23.34 -7.57
C ARG A 274 -8.40 -22.77 -7.87
N MET A 275 -8.34 -21.50 -8.25
CA MET A 275 -7.09 -20.81 -8.57
C MET A 275 -6.16 -20.69 -7.35
N LEU A 276 -6.71 -20.33 -6.20
CA LEU A 276 -5.96 -20.12 -4.97
C LEU A 276 -5.50 -21.43 -4.32
N ARG A 277 -6.22 -22.54 -4.50
CA ARG A 277 -5.89 -23.86 -3.91
C ARG A 277 -4.47 -24.35 -4.21
N GLY A 278 -3.87 -23.97 -5.32
CA GLY A 278 -2.49 -24.33 -5.67
C GLY A 278 -1.43 -23.38 -5.12
N THR A 279 -1.83 -22.25 -4.54
CA THR A 279 -0.88 -21.24 -4.06
C THR A 279 -0.35 -21.60 -2.67
N ALA A 280 0.93 -21.33 -2.43
CA ALA A 280 1.55 -21.64 -1.15
C ALA A 280 0.92 -20.85 0.02
N VAL A 281 0.38 -19.65 -0.25
CA VAL A 281 -0.40 -18.88 0.73
C VAL A 281 -1.60 -19.70 1.20
N PHE A 282 -2.42 -20.18 0.26
CA PHE A 282 -3.65 -20.89 0.59
C PHE A 282 -3.43 -22.31 1.12
N SER A 283 -2.29 -22.91 0.82
CA SER A 283 -1.87 -24.20 1.39
C SER A 283 -1.47 -24.11 2.86
N SER A 284 -1.37 -22.91 3.45
CA SER A 284 -1.08 -22.76 4.87
C SER A 284 -2.25 -23.20 5.76
N ASP A 285 -1.92 -23.75 6.93
CA ASP A 285 -2.90 -24.31 7.89
C ASP A 285 -3.99 -23.31 8.28
N ILE A 286 -3.67 -22.02 8.32
CA ILE A 286 -4.58 -20.94 8.70
C ILE A 286 -5.80 -20.92 7.77
N PHE A 287 -5.59 -20.98 6.45
CA PHE A 287 -6.67 -20.93 5.46
C PHE A 287 -7.35 -22.29 5.21
N GLN A 288 -6.73 -23.38 5.68
CA GLN A 288 -7.34 -24.72 5.71
C GLN A 288 -8.10 -25.00 7.02
N SER A 289 -7.94 -24.14 8.02
CA SER A 289 -8.53 -24.33 9.34
C SER A 289 -10.06 -24.31 9.30
N ILE A 290 -10.67 -25.15 10.14
CA ILE A 290 -12.14 -25.20 10.28
C ILE A 290 -12.68 -23.83 10.70
N GLN A 291 -11.94 -23.11 11.54
CA GLN A 291 -12.31 -21.79 12.05
C GLN A 291 -12.38 -20.76 10.91
N PHE A 292 -11.41 -20.75 9.99
CA PHE A 292 -11.45 -19.88 8.82
C PHE A 292 -12.58 -20.27 7.87
N VAL A 293 -12.79 -21.56 7.62
CA VAL A 293 -13.92 -22.02 6.78
C VAL A 293 -15.27 -21.57 7.37
N GLN A 294 -15.44 -21.70 8.70
CA GLN A 294 -16.65 -21.24 9.38
C GLN A 294 -16.85 -19.72 9.30
N SER A 295 -15.78 -18.92 9.36
CA SER A 295 -15.89 -17.47 9.17
C SER A 295 -16.33 -17.12 7.75
N THR A 296 -15.88 -17.86 6.72
CA THR A 296 -16.33 -17.66 5.34
C THR A 296 -17.84 -17.91 5.17
N ASP A 297 -18.40 -18.92 5.82
CA ASP A 297 -19.84 -19.21 5.77
C ASP A 297 -20.68 -18.11 6.44
N ALA A 298 -20.14 -17.47 7.49
CA ALA A 298 -20.79 -16.33 8.13
C ALA A 298 -20.86 -15.11 7.19
N ILE A 299 -19.80 -14.84 6.41
CA ILE A 299 -19.78 -13.79 5.37
C ILE A 299 -20.88 -14.05 4.33
N ARG A 300 -20.95 -15.29 3.83
CA ARG A 300 -21.94 -15.69 2.82
C ARG A 300 -23.37 -15.43 3.31
N LYS A 301 -23.68 -15.73 4.58
CA LYS A 301 -25.03 -15.57 5.12
C LYS A 301 -25.46 -14.11 5.33
N HIS A 302 -24.54 -13.23 5.73
CA HIS A 302 -24.91 -11.89 6.20
C HIS A 302 -24.80 -10.79 5.14
N SER A 303 -23.97 -10.99 4.11
CA SER A 303 -23.51 -9.86 3.33
C SER A 303 -23.56 -10.06 1.81
N TRP A 304 -23.82 -11.29 1.33
CA TRP A 304 -23.74 -11.58 -0.10
C TRP A 304 -24.79 -10.86 -0.94
N ASN A 305 -26.01 -10.70 -0.43
CA ASN A 305 -27.14 -10.24 -1.25
C ASN A 305 -27.21 -8.72 -1.47
N SER A 306 -26.68 -7.89 -0.57
CA SER A 306 -26.76 -6.42 -0.72
C SER A 306 -25.44 -5.77 -1.09
N ASP A 307 -24.33 -6.28 -0.55
CA ASP A 307 -23.06 -5.57 -0.53
C ASP A 307 -22.00 -6.24 -1.42
N PHE A 308 -22.08 -7.55 -1.65
CA PHE A 308 -21.05 -8.32 -2.39
C PHE A 308 -21.47 -8.83 -3.76
N LEU A 309 -22.75 -9.13 -4.01
CA LEU A 309 -23.19 -9.58 -5.34
C LEU A 309 -22.69 -8.64 -6.45
N PRO A 310 -22.84 -7.30 -6.33
CA PRO A 310 -22.33 -6.38 -7.34
C PRO A 310 -20.80 -6.43 -7.47
N LEU A 311 -20.07 -6.70 -6.38
CA LEU A 311 -18.61 -6.84 -6.45
C LEU A 311 -18.23 -8.10 -7.22
N VAL A 312 -18.89 -9.23 -6.95
CA VAL A 312 -18.65 -10.50 -7.65
C VAL A 312 -19.06 -10.42 -9.12
N GLU A 313 -20.22 -9.83 -9.43
CA GLU A 313 -20.71 -9.63 -10.80
C GLU A 313 -19.79 -8.71 -11.63
N ASN A 314 -19.21 -7.69 -11.01
CA ASN A 314 -18.27 -6.78 -11.66
C ASN A 314 -16.82 -7.28 -11.60
N THR A 315 -16.54 -8.34 -10.86
CA THR A 315 -15.20 -8.95 -10.89
C THR A 315 -15.06 -9.57 -12.28
N PRO A 316 -14.00 -9.23 -13.05
CA PRO A 316 -13.90 -9.69 -14.43
C PRO A 316 -14.01 -11.22 -14.47
N SER A 317 -15.08 -11.75 -15.07
CA SER A 317 -15.21 -13.16 -15.44
C SER A 317 -14.28 -13.49 -16.62
N ASP A 318 -13.16 -12.78 -16.70
CA ASP A 318 -12.40 -12.55 -17.91
C ASP A 318 -11.81 -13.86 -18.37
N SER A 319 -12.30 -14.33 -19.52
CA SER A 319 -11.75 -15.44 -20.30
C SER A 319 -10.23 -15.33 -20.53
N ARG A 320 -9.63 -14.15 -20.29
CA ARG A 320 -8.18 -13.91 -20.30
C ARG A 320 -7.46 -14.52 -19.09
N LEU A 321 -8.03 -14.50 -17.88
CA LEU A 321 -7.41 -15.13 -16.70
C LEU A 321 -7.42 -16.66 -16.80
N ALA A 322 -8.39 -17.24 -17.51
CA ALA A 322 -8.41 -18.67 -17.83
C ALA A 322 -7.26 -19.12 -18.75
N ARG A 323 -6.48 -18.19 -19.33
CA ARG A 323 -5.28 -18.49 -20.12
C ARG A 323 -3.97 -18.35 -19.34
N VAL A 324 -4.01 -17.70 -18.16
CA VAL A 324 -2.80 -17.41 -17.35
C VAL A 324 -2.53 -18.50 -16.32
N VAL A 325 -3.54 -19.29 -15.99
CA VAL A 325 -3.40 -20.44 -15.10
C VAL A 325 -3.69 -21.70 -15.91
N PRO A 326 -2.70 -22.59 -16.14
CA PRO A 326 -2.86 -23.80 -16.96
C PRO A 326 -3.87 -24.80 -16.38
#